data_AF-A0A512NSJ4-F1
#
_entry.id   AF-A0A512NSJ4-F1
#
_cell.length_a   1.000
_cell.length_b   1.000
_cell.length_c   1.000
_cell.angle_alpha   90.00
_cell.angle_beta   90.00
_cell.angle_gamma   90.00
#
_symmetry.space_group_name_H-M   'P 1'
#
loop_
_entity.id
_entity.type
_entity.pdbx_description
1 polymer ?
#
loop_
_entity_poly.entity_id
_entity_poly.type
_entity_poly.pdbx_seq_one_letter_code
_entity_poly.pdbx_strand_id
1 'polypeptide(L)' 'MMTSHFVVTPDQHERPQVVGKQMTVLASNAATQSYGITLQRGGKGTRPPPHSHDWDEAF' A
#
# COMPACT_ATOMS: atom_id res chain seq x y z
N MET A 1 -11.17 22.05 6.09
CA MET A 1 -10.98 20.60 6.19
C MET A 1 -10.28 20.31 7.51
N MET A 2 -10.82 19.45 8.37
CA MET A 2 -10.18 19.10 9.64
C MET A 2 -9.25 17.90 9.40
N THR A 3 -7.95 18.09 9.61
CA THR A 3 -6.95 17.03 9.46
C THR A 3 -7.11 16.02 10.60
N SER A 4 -7.55 14.81 10.29
CA SER A 4 -7.60 13.70 11.23
C SER A 4 -6.27 12.96 11.18
N HIS A 5 -5.58 12.88 12.32
CA HIS A 5 -4.34 12.13 12.45
C HIS A 5 -4.67 10.72 12.94
N PHE A 6 -4.00 9.72 12.39
CA PHE A 6 -4.17 8.33 12.80
C PHE A 6 -2.81 7.65 12.90
N VAL A 7 -2.76 6.63 13.76
CA VAL A 7 -1.62 5.72 13.89
C VAL A 7 -2.15 4.33 13.60
N VAL A 8 -1.44 3.59 12.76
CA VAL A 8 -1.80 2.21 12.43
C VAL A 8 -0.84 1.27 13.16
N THR A 9 -1.38 0.42 14.01
CA THR A 9 -0.62 -0.63 14.70
C THR A 9 -0.61 -1.93 13.87
N PRO A 10 0.37 -2.83 14.07
CA PRO A 10 0.54 -4.01 13.22
C PRO A 10 -0.68 -4.94 13.10
N ASP A 11 -1.55 -4.95 14.11
CA ASP A 11 -2.81 -5.69 14.19
C ASP A 11 -3.94 -5.06 13.36
N GLN A 12 -3.84 -3.78 13.02
CA GLN A 12 -4.80 -3.06 12.19
C GLN A 12 -4.47 -3.13 10.69
N HIS A 13 -3.34 -3.75 10.33
CA HIS A 13 -2.91 -3.86 8.94
C HIS A 13 -3.83 -4.76 8.12
N GLU A 14 -4.45 -4.20 7.08
CA GLU A 14 -4.98 -4.99 5.98
C GLU A 14 -3.84 -5.60 5.17
N ARG A 15 -3.93 -6.91 4.91
CA ARG A 15 -2.85 -7.69 4.30
C ARG A 15 -3.30 -8.47 3.05
N PRO A 16 -3.67 -7.79 1.95
CA PRO A 16 -4.08 -8.48 0.74
C PRO A 16 -2.90 -9.18 0.06
N GLN A 17 -3.17 -10.32 -0.55
CA GLN A 17 -2.24 -11.05 -1.41
C GLN A 17 -2.40 -10.56 -2.85
N VAL A 18 -1.31 -10.11 -3.47
CA VAL A 18 -1.30 -9.61 -4.85
C VAL A 18 -0.16 -10.28 -5.61
N VAL A 19 -0.50 -11.12 -6.58
CA VAL A 19 0.46 -11.80 -7.49
C VAL A 19 1.71 -12.32 -6.77
N GLY A 20 1.51 -13.20 -5.78
CA GLY A 20 2.60 -13.82 -5.01
C GLY A 20 3.36 -12.88 -4.06
N LYS A 21 2.89 -11.65 -3.87
CA LYS A 21 3.39 -10.69 -2.89
C LYS A 21 2.37 -10.47 -1.78
N GLN A 22 2.87 -10.43 -0.55
CA GLN A 22 2.11 -9.94 0.58
C GLN A 22 2.18 -8.41 0.58
N MET A 23 1.04 -7.76 0.36
CA MET A 23 0.91 -6.32 0.58
C MET A 23 0.47 -6.07 2.02
N THR A 24 0.86 -4.93 2.57
CA THR A 24 0.41 -4.39 3.86
C THR A 24 -0.01 -2.95 3.63
N VAL A 25 -1.25 -2.60 3.91
CA VAL A 25 -1.74 -1.22 3.81
C VAL A 25 -1.36 -0.47 5.08
N LEU A 26 -0.58 0.61 4.95
CA LEU A 26 -0.18 1.48 6.06
C LEU A 26 -1.01 2.77 6.11
N ALA A 27 -1.45 3.24 4.94
CA ALA A 27 -2.42 4.33 4.81
C ALA A 27 -3.18 4.15 3.50
N SER A 28 -4.52 4.10 3.56
CA SER A 28 -5.35 4.02 2.36
C SER A 28 -5.63 5.42 1.81
N ASN A 29 -5.88 5.54 0.50
CA ASN A 29 -6.31 6.80 -0.09
C ASN A 29 -7.62 7.31 0.55
N ALA A 30 -8.53 6.41 0.96
CA ALA A 30 -9.73 6.81 1.69
C ALA A 30 -9.42 7.49 3.03
N ALA A 31 -8.37 7.04 3.74
CA ALA A 31 -7.97 7.61 5.03
C ALA A 31 -7.18 8.92 4.89
N THR A 32 -6.34 9.06 3.86
CA THR A 32 -5.49 10.24 3.63
C THR A 32 -6.14 11.29 2.73
N GLN A 33 -7.16 10.88 1.96
CA GLN A 33 -7.86 11.66 0.94
C GLN A 33 -6.97 12.15 -0.21
N SER A 34 -5.79 11.55 -0.41
CA SER A 34 -4.85 12.00 -1.43
C SER A 34 -3.85 10.94 -1.90
N TYR A 35 -3.39 10.04 -1.03
CA TYR A 35 -2.31 9.10 -1.35
C TYR A 35 -2.41 7.77 -0.61
N GLY A 36 -1.81 6.72 -1.16
CA GLY A 36 -1.69 5.42 -0.51
C GLY A 36 -0.26 5.18 -0.03
N ILE A 37 -0.09 4.53 1.11
CA ILE A 37 1.19 3.99 1.57
C ILE A 37 1.03 2.49 1.78
N THR A 38 1.90 1.71 1.12
CA THR A 38 1.92 0.25 1.25
C THR A 38 3.33 -0.26 1.53
N LEU A 39 3.41 -1.39 2.23
CA LEU A 39 4.63 -2.17 2.36
C LEU A 39 4.45 -3.48 1.58
N GLN A 40 5.35 -3.73 0.64
CA GLN A 40 5.34 -4.95 -0.18
C GLN A 40 6.42 -5.92 0.29
N ARG A 41 6.06 -7.19 0.53
CA ARG A 41 7.00 -8.27 0.82
C ARG A 41 6.79 -9.43 -0.16
N GLY A 42 7.87 -9.89 -0.77
CA GLY A 42 7.86 -11.02 -1.70
C GLY A 42 9.19 -11.76 -1.69
N GLY A 43 9.20 -12.96 -2.27
CA GLY A 43 10.42 -13.74 -2.41
C GLY A 43 11.45 -13.06 -3.32
N LYS A 44 12.73 -13.43 -3.19
CA LYS A 44 13.82 -12.97 -4.06
C LYS A 44 13.44 -13.17 -5.54
N GLY A 45 13.60 -12.12 -6.35
CA GLY A 45 13.27 -12.15 -7.77
C GLY A 45 11.80 -11.86 -8.11
N THR A 46 10.91 -11.74 -7.10
CA THR A 46 9.49 -11.45 -7.34
C THR A 46 9.29 -9.98 -7.69
N ARG A 47 8.77 -9.71 -8.89
CA ARG A 47 8.43 -8.37 -9.37
C ARG A 47 7.07 -8.42 -10.07
N PRO A 48 6.29 -7.32 -10.03
CA PRO A 48 5.09 -7.26 -10.86
C PRO A 48 5.49 -7.36 -12.35
N PRO A 49 4.62 -7.92 -13.21
CA PRO A 49 4.82 -7.84 -14.65
C PRO A 49 4.78 -6.37 -15.11
N PRO A 50 5.33 -6.05 -16.29
CA PRO A 50 5.24 -4.70 -16.86
C PRO A 50 3.78 -4.24 -16.96
N HIS A 51 3.50 -3.04 -16.45
CA HIS A 51 2.17 -2.40 -16.49
C HIS A 51 2.32 -0.87 -16.34
N SER A 52 1.21 -0.14 -16.45
CA SER A 52 1.15 1.32 -16.32
C SER A 52 -0.14 1.75 -15.62
N HIS A 53 -0.10 2.91 -14.97
CA HIS A 53 -1.26 3.58 -14.38
C HIS A 53 -1.29 5.06 -14.79
N ASP A 54 -2.40 5.74 -14.52
CA ASP A 54 -2.57 7.20 -14.68
C ASP A 54 -2.17 8.00 -13.43
N TRP A 55 -1.68 7.32 -12.38
CA TRP A 55 -1.14 7.93 -11.17
C TRP A 55 0.37 7.71 -11.03
N ASP A 56 1.00 8.56 -10.22
CA ASP A 56 2.41 8.43 -9.88
C ASP A 56 2.62 7.32 -8.83
N GLU A 57 3.62 6.46 -9.04
CA GLU A 57 4.02 5.41 -8.09
C GLU A 57 5.51 5.57 -7.73
N ALA A 58 5.81 5.51 -6.43
CA ALA A 58 7.17 5.56 -5.90
C ALA A 58 7.48 4.29 -5.09
N PHE A 59 8.73 3.82 -5.17
CA PHE A 59 9.22 2.58 -4.55
C PHE A 59 10.36 2.84 -3.57
#